data_AF-A0A842S9L4-F1
#
_entry.id   AF-A0A842S9L4-F1
#
_cell.length_a   1.000
_cell.length_b   1.000
_cell.length_c   1.000
_cell.angle_alpha   90.00
_cell.angle_beta   90.00
_cell.angle_gamma   90.00
#
_symmetry.space_group_name_H-M   'P 1'
#
loop_
_entity.id
_entity.type
_entity.pdbx_description
1 polymer ?
#
loop_
_entity_poly.entity_id
_entity_poly.type
_entity_poly.pdbx_seq_one_letter_code
_entity_poly.pdbx_strand_id
1 'polypeptide(L)'
;MIFQISLEHDLLLLFHYFAIFTLIYLVFQIGKKIKEGKTISMTTGFTVYMISYTIFVYFTGIPAIYPDLMKFFVNYIFLVMNIYILGMITYIFFSELEDNLYKKDESKMRKFNYPLTIVSLIGFSIFVILGLFGIYDPIVSFFIVIIPFIIATDKIIRRFANLEVVKRVEPGRWFYTGLTLTGISNAISSFWMLIGEWFLIIRYITVIVGSLLMVYGWRLLPNLSELGWMRKMEQLFVIHSMSSSLLFRYDFKTKQEESNFDSDLAGSAMGGVDMLLSEILENKGHIKEIEHEDKKLFFSNGKYTTSILITEGHSDEFRYRLDMFELNFEKEFGEKQLKKFSGEITSFNQADGLIREFFSH
;
A
#
# COMPACT_ATOMS: atom_id res chain seq x y z
N MET A 1 5.58 41.03 33.79
CA MET A 1 6.44 39.83 33.77
C MET A 1 6.00 38.94 32.59
N ILE A 2 6.13 39.43 31.35
CA ILE A 2 5.49 38.84 30.16
C ILE A 2 6.52 38.28 29.15
N PHE A 3 7.82 38.49 29.35
CA PHE A 3 8.86 37.96 28.47
C PHE A 3 10.11 37.56 29.23
N GLN A 4 10.01 36.58 30.13
CA GLN A 4 11.16 35.70 30.34
C GLN A 4 11.06 34.61 29.29
N ILE A 5 11.60 34.93 28.11
CA ILE A 5 11.74 33.99 27.01
C ILE A 5 12.74 32.92 27.48
N SER A 6 12.25 31.75 27.90
CA SER A 6 13.11 30.59 28.03
C SER A 6 13.19 29.92 26.67
N LEU A 7 14.38 29.92 26.08
CA LEU A 7 14.65 29.27 24.79
C LEU A 7 14.14 27.82 24.76
N GLU A 8 14.19 27.13 25.89
CA GLU A 8 13.70 25.76 26.05
C GLU A 8 12.18 25.64 25.83
N HIS A 9 11.38 26.54 26.42
CA HIS A 9 9.93 26.54 26.25
C HIS A 9 9.55 26.84 24.80
N ASP A 10 10.21 27.82 24.16
CA ASP A 10 9.96 28.17 22.76
C ASP A 10 10.30 27.00 21.82
N LEU A 11 11.42 26.30 22.08
CA LEU A 11 11.79 25.10 21.33
C LEU A 11 10.75 23.98 21.53
N LEU A 12 10.31 23.75 22.77
CA LEU A 12 9.31 22.74 23.08
C LEU A 12 7.99 23.02 22.36
N LEU A 13 7.53 24.27 22.38
CA LEU A 13 6.35 24.75 21.68
C LEU A 13 6.47 24.54 20.16
N LEU A 14 7.59 24.97 19.57
CA LEU A 14 7.87 24.83 18.15
C LEU A 14 7.86 23.37 17.71
N PHE A 15 8.62 22.50 18.38
CA PHE A 15 8.71 21.09 18.05
C PHE A 15 7.38 20.36 18.26
N HIS A 16 6.60 20.72 19.28
CA HIS A 16 5.27 20.17 19.49
C HIS A 16 4.36 20.43 18.29
N TYR A 17 4.17 21.69 17.89
CA TYR A 17 3.29 22.02 16.78
C TYR A 17 3.83 21.51 15.44
N PHE A 18 5.15 21.47 15.25
CA PHE A 18 5.74 20.87 14.06
C PHE A 18 5.48 19.35 14.00
N ALA A 19 5.56 18.64 15.13
CA ALA A 19 5.18 17.23 15.21
C ALA A 19 3.71 17.03 14.82
N ILE A 20 2.79 17.84 15.37
CA ILE A 20 1.37 17.79 15.00
C ILE A 20 1.16 18.06 13.52
N PHE A 21 1.81 19.07 12.96
CA PHE A 21 1.76 19.37 11.52
C PHE A 21 2.22 18.16 10.68
N THR A 22 3.34 17.52 11.04
CA THR A 22 3.83 16.34 10.30
C THR A 22 2.90 15.14 10.40
N LEU A 23 2.23 14.95 11.55
CA LEU A 23 1.23 13.90 11.72
C LEU A 23 -0.04 14.18 10.90
N ILE A 24 -0.53 15.41 10.87
CA ILE A 24 -1.65 15.83 10.02
C ILE A 24 -1.30 15.62 8.54
N TYR A 25 -0.07 15.96 8.15
CA TYR A 25 0.41 15.70 6.80
C TYR A 25 0.44 14.21 6.48
N LEU A 26 0.90 13.36 7.39
CA LEU A 26 0.85 11.90 7.25
C LEU A 26 -0.60 11.39 7.11
N VAL A 27 -1.52 11.84 7.96
CA VAL A 27 -2.96 11.54 7.86
C VAL A 27 -3.49 11.91 6.48
N PHE A 28 -3.15 13.10 5.97
CA PHE A 28 -3.57 13.55 4.64
C PHE A 28 -3.00 12.65 3.52
N GLN A 29 -1.73 12.26 3.60
CA GLN A 29 -1.10 11.37 2.61
C GLN A 29 -1.75 9.98 2.61
N ILE A 30 -2.07 9.43 3.78
CA ILE A 30 -2.78 8.15 3.89
C ILE A 30 -4.21 8.29 3.35
N GLY A 31 -4.92 9.34 3.77
CA GLY A 31 -6.30 9.61 3.37
C GLY A 31 -6.47 9.82 1.87
N LYS A 32 -5.47 10.39 1.18
CA LYS A 32 -5.52 10.56 -0.29
C LYS A 32 -5.73 9.23 -1.02
N LYS A 33 -5.15 8.13 -0.52
CA LYS A 33 -5.29 6.78 -1.10
C LYS A 33 -6.65 6.13 -0.84
N ILE A 34 -7.49 6.67 0.07
CA ILE A 34 -8.85 6.14 0.29
C ILE A 34 -9.71 6.32 -0.95
N LYS A 35 -9.55 7.43 -1.68
CA LYS A 35 -10.34 7.74 -2.89
C LYS A 35 -10.16 6.72 -4.02
N GLU A 36 -9.04 6.02 -4.02
CA GLU A 36 -8.67 5.03 -5.03
C GLU A 36 -9.18 3.62 -4.67
N GLY A 37 -9.65 3.43 -3.43
CA GLY A 37 -10.14 2.16 -2.92
C GLY A 37 -11.60 2.20 -2.49
N LYS A 38 -12.02 1.14 -1.77
CA LYS A 38 -13.32 1.11 -1.09
C LYS A 38 -13.27 2.01 0.16
N THR A 39 -14.36 2.73 0.42
CA THR A 39 -14.51 3.59 1.61
C THR A 39 -14.34 2.81 2.92
N ILE A 40 -14.71 1.53 2.92
CA ILE A 40 -14.46 0.61 4.03
C ILE A 40 -13.24 -0.24 3.67
N SER A 41 -12.08 0.23 4.11
CA SER A 41 -10.79 -0.39 3.84
C SER A 41 -9.84 -0.19 5.02
N MET A 42 -8.79 -1.00 5.02
CA MET A 42 -7.66 -0.91 5.92
C MET A 42 -6.99 0.48 5.91
N THR A 43 -6.89 1.15 4.76
CA THR A 43 -6.39 2.54 4.68
C THR A 43 -7.26 3.51 5.46
N THR A 44 -8.58 3.30 5.44
CA THR A 44 -9.53 4.10 6.23
C THR A 44 -9.32 3.85 7.72
N GLY A 45 -9.20 2.58 8.13
CA GLY A 45 -8.86 2.22 9.50
C GLY A 45 -7.54 2.85 9.96
N PHE A 46 -6.50 2.81 9.13
CA PHE A 46 -5.19 3.36 9.43
C PHE A 46 -5.24 4.89 9.53
N THR A 47 -6.04 5.56 8.69
CA THR A 47 -6.28 7.00 8.77
C THR A 47 -6.95 7.38 10.10
N VAL A 48 -7.97 6.61 10.52
CA VAL A 48 -8.64 6.83 11.82
C VAL A 48 -7.66 6.67 12.99
N TYR A 49 -6.82 5.63 12.94
CA TYR A 49 -5.74 5.45 13.91
C TYR A 49 -4.77 6.64 13.93
N MET A 50 -4.32 7.12 12.77
CA MET A 50 -3.38 8.25 12.73
C MET A 50 -4.02 9.56 13.21
N ILE A 51 -5.31 9.77 12.97
CA ILE A 51 -6.07 10.89 13.56
C ILE A 51 -6.10 10.77 15.09
N SER A 52 -6.45 9.59 15.62
CA SER A 52 -6.51 9.40 17.08
C SER A 52 -5.13 9.54 17.72
N TYR A 53 -4.07 9.08 17.06
CA TYR A 53 -2.69 9.29 17.48
C TYR A 53 -2.28 10.77 17.45
N THR A 54 -2.70 11.52 16.43
CA THR A 54 -2.46 12.98 16.37
C THR A 54 -3.10 13.71 17.54
N ILE A 55 -4.37 13.38 17.85
CA ILE A 55 -5.08 13.90 19.02
C ILE A 55 -4.32 13.54 20.29
N PHE A 56 -3.87 12.28 20.42
CA PHE A 56 -3.10 11.84 21.58
C PHE A 56 -1.80 12.65 21.76
N VAL A 57 -1.00 12.82 20.71
CA VAL A 57 0.26 13.58 20.78
C VAL A 57 0.00 15.05 21.15
N TYR A 58 -1.08 15.65 20.62
CA TYR A 58 -1.48 17.02 20.93
C TYR A 58 -1.80 17.17 22.43
N PHE A 59 -2.76 16.39 22.93
CA PHE A 59 -3.24 16.51 24.31
C PHE A 59 -2.20 16.12 25.36
N THR A 60 -1.33 15.16 25.07
CA THR A 60 -0.28 14.73 26.02
C THR A 60 0.95 15.62 26.02
N GLY A 61 1.12 16.48 25.02
CA GLY A 61 2.23 17.44 24.95
C GLY A 61 1.96 18.77 25.65
N ILE A 62 0.72 19.24 25.60
CA ILE A 62 0.31 20.55 26.13
C ILE A 62 0.59 20.76 27.63
N PRO A 63 0.39 19.78 28.54
CA PRO A 63 0.62 20.00 29.96
C PRO A 63 2.04 20.42 30.32
N ALA A 64 3.02 19.94 29.55
CA ALA A 64 4.42 20.30 29.74
C ALA A 64 4.73 21.71 29.23
N ILE A 65 4.05 22.15 28.17
CA ILE A 65 4.20 23.49 27.62
C ILE A 65 3.48 24.50 28.52
N TYR A 66 2.28 24.18 29.00
CA TYR A 66 1.46 25.06 29.82
C TYR A 66 1.16 24.43 31.18
N PRO A 67 2.09 24.52 32.16
CA PRO A 67 1.93 23.93 33.48
C PRO A 67 0.65 24.36 34.21
N ASP A 68 0.19 25.60 34.01
CA ASP A 68 -1.04 26.12 34.62
C ASP A 68 -2.29 25.34 34.16
N LEU A 69 -2.25 24.73 32.97
CA LEU A 69 -3.34 23.91 32.44
C LEU A 69 -3.22 22.43 32.83
N MET A 70 -2.16 22.03 33.54
CA MET A 70 -1.88 20.62 33.85
C MET A 70 -3.07 19.94 34.55
N LYS A 71 -3.69 20.58 35.53
CA LYS A 71 -4.86 20.03 36.25
C LYS A 71 -6.04 19.76 35.31
N PHE A 72 -6.27 20.63 34.33
CA PHE A 72 -7.32 20.46 33.34
C PHE A 72 -7.01 19.23 32.48
N PHE A 73 -5.82 19.18 31.87
CA PHE A 73 -5.46 18.11 30.93
C PHE A 73 -5.34 16.74 31.60
N VAL A 74 -4.82 16.64 32.82
CA VAL A 74 -4.67 15.37 33.55
C VAL A 74 -6.01 14.63 33.65
N ASN A 75 -7.12 15.35 33.84
CA ASN A 75 -8.45 14.75 33.90
C ASN A 75 -8.92 14.18 32.55
N TYR A 76 -8.38 14.68 31.43
CA TYR A 76 -8.74 14.22 30.08
C TYR A 76 -7.75 13.20 29.50
N ILE A 77 -6.56 13.00 30.08
CA ILE A 77 -5.56 12.05 29.58
C ILE A 77 -6.16 10.65 29.42
N PHE A 78 -6.94 10.20 30.40
CA PHE A 78 -7.59 8.88 30.33
C PHE A 78 -8.54 8.80 29.13
N LEU A 79 -9.40 9.80 28.92
CA LEU A 79 -10.32 9.85 27.77
C LEU A 79 -9.55 9.86 26.44
N VAL A 80 -8.52 10.69 26.32
CA VAL A 80 -7.69 10.80 25.11
C VAL A 80 -6.99 9.47 24.81
N MET A 81 -6.49 8.78 25.83
CA MET A 81 -5.88 7.45 25.68
C MET A 81 -6.88 6.40 25.21
N ASN A 82 -8.14 6.47 25.67
CA ASN A 82 -9.21 5.62 25.16
C ASN A 82 -9.48 5.88 23.67
N ILE A 83 -9.54 7.14 23.24
CA ILE A 83 -9.70 7.52 21.82
C ILE A 83 -8.55 6.95 20.99
N TYR A 84 -7.32 7.05 21.48
CA TYR A 84 -6.14 6.50 20.82
C TYR A 84 -6.24 4.98 20.62
N ILE A 85 -6.56 4.24 21.68
CA ILE A 85 -6.70 2.77 21.65
C ILE A 85 -7.87 2.34 20.75
N LEU A 86 -9.00 3.03 20.81
CA LEU A 86 -10.12 2.78 19.90
C LEU A 86 -9.75 2.98 18.44
N GLY A 87 -8.88 3.95 18.13
CA GLY A 87 -8.33 4.12 16.78
C GLY A 87 -7.50 2.90 16.33
N MET A 88 -6.66 2.35 17.20
CA MET A 88 -5.91 1.11 16.91
C MET A 88 -6.85 -0.07 16.67
N ILE A 89 -7.87 -0.25 17.51
CA ILE A 89 -8.87 -1.33 17.37
C ILE A 89 -9.64 -1.18 16.05
N THR A 90 -10.03 0.05 15.72
CA THR A 90 -10.74 0.35 14.47
C THR A 90 -9.89 -0.05 13.27
N TYR A 91 -8.60 0.27 13.29
CA TYR A 91 -7.67 -0.17 12.26
C TYR A 91 -7.55 -1.70 12.16
N ILE A 92 -7.39 -2.40 13.30
CA ILE A 92 -7.34 -3.87 13.33
C ILE A 92 -8.63 -4.49 12.75
N PHE A 93 -9.78 -3.94 13.13
CA PHE A 93 -11.08 -4.37 12.61
C PHE A 93 -11.17 -4.21 11.10
N PHE A 94 -10.82 -3.03 10.56
CA PHE A 94 -10.84 -2.80 9.12
C PHE A 94 -9.85 -3.69 8.37
N SER A 95 -8.68 -3.98 8.97
CA SER A 95 -7.73 -4.94 8.43
C SER A 95 -8.34 -6.34 8.28
N GLU A 96 -8.92 -6.89 9.36
CA GLU A 96 -9.54 -8.22 9.33
C GLU A 96 -10.79 -8.28 8.45
N LEU A 97 -11.56 -7.18 8.39
CA LEU A 97 -12.73 -7.06 7.51
C LEU A 97 -12.32 -7.18 6.04
N GLU A 98 -11.29 -6.43 5.62
CA GLU A 98 -10.78 -6.47 4.26
C GLU A 98 -10.21 -7.84 3.90
N ASP A 99 -9.49 -8.48 4.83
CA ASP A 99 -9.03 -9.86 4.68
C ASP A 99 -10.16 -10.85 4.42
N ASN A 100 -11.26 -10.72 5.16
CA ASN A 100 -12.40 -11.61 5.05
C ASN A 100 -13.19 -11.34 3.77
N LEU A 101 -13.29 -10.08 3.33
CA LEU A 101 -13.92 -9.73 2.06
C LEU A 101 -13.13 -10.31 0.88
N TYR A 102 -11.79 -10.24 0.91
CA TYR A 102 -10.95 -10.76 -0.18
C TYR A 102 -11.02 -12.30 -0.30
N LYS A 103 -11.07 -13.02 0.83
CA LYS A 103 -11.16 -14.49 0.86
C LYS A 103 -12.53 -15.04 0.41
N LYS A 104 -13.60 -14.25 0.54
CA LYS A 104 -14.96 -14.68 0.20
C LYS A 104 -15.12 -14.96 -1.30
N ASP A 105 -14.29 -14.34 -2.14
CA ASP A 105 -14.28 -14.59 -3.59
C ASP A 105 -13.65 -15.95 -3.96
N GLU A 106 -12.83 -16.55 -3.09
CA GLU A 106 -12.03 -17.74 -3.45
C GLU A 106 -12.57 -19.07 -2.89
N SER A 107 -13.45 -19.06 -1.88
CA SER A 107 -14.00 -20.32 -1.36
C SER A 107 -15.36 -20.16 -0.66
N LYS A 108 -16.24 -21.15 -0.89
CA LYS A 108 -17.57 -21.30 -0.26
C LYS A 108 -17.53 -20.96 1.25
N MET A 109 -18.30 -19.94 1.63
CA MET A 109 -18.66 -19.50 3.00
C MET A 109 -17.83 -20.09 4.15
N ARG A 110 -16.61 -19.59 4.36
CA ARG A 110 -15.91 -19.79 5.64
C ARG A 110 -16.51 -18.87 6.72
N LYS A 111 -16.56 -19.37 7.96
CA LYS A 111 -17.08 -18.66 9.14
C LYS A 111 -16.34 -17.31 9.34
N PHE A 112 -17.11 -16.28 9.68
CA PHE A 112 -16.67 -14.92 9.96
C PHE A 112 -15.75 -14.93 11.21
N ASN A 113 -14.43 -14.80 11.01
CA ASN A 113 -13.44 -14.85 12.10
C ASN A 113 -12.70 -13.50 12.22
N TYR A 114 -12.82 -12.85 13.39
CA TYR A 114 -12.13 -11.59 13.74
C TYR A 114 -11.29 -11.78 15.03
N PRO A 115 -10.36 -12.75 15.06
CA PRO A 115 -9.64 -13.08 16.27
C PRO A 115 -8.84 -11.90 16.85
N LEU A 116 -8.18 -11.09 15.99
CA LEU A 116 -7.37 -9.97 16.47
C LEU A 116 -8.27 -8.88 17.06
N THR A 117 -9.37 -8.55 16.40
CA THR A 117 -10.34 -7.57 16.90
C THR A 117 -10.93 -8.00 18.23
N ILE A 118 -11.32 -9.27 18.37
CA ILE A 118 -11.89 -9.80 19.62
C ILE A 118 -10.86 -9.70 20.76
N VAL A 119 -9.61 -10.12 20.52
CA VAL A 119 -8.52 -10.01 21.49
C VAL A 119 -8.29 -8.55 21.91
N SER A 120 -8.25 -7.62 20.95
CA SER A 120 -8.05 -6.20 21.25
C SER A 120 -9.24 -5.58 22.00
N LEU A 121 -10.48 -5.96 21.70
CA LEU A 121 -11.67 -5.50 22.42
C LEU A 121 -11.72 -6.01 23.86
N ILE A 122 -11.35 -7.28 24.09
CA ILE A 122 -11.24 -7.84 25.45
C ILE A 122 -10.15 -7.09 26.22
N GLY A 123 -8.98 -6.90 25.61
CA GLY A 123 -7.88 -6.13 26.21
C GLY A 123 -8.27 -4.69 26.56
N PHE A 124 -8.97 -4.02 25.65
CA PHE A 124 -9.49 -2.67 25.89
C PHE A 124 -10.54 -2.62 26.99
N SER A 125 -11.44 -3.61 27.05
CA SER A 125 -12.44 -3.69 28.11
C SER A 125 -11.78 -3.84 29.49
N ILE A 126 -10.76 -4.71 29.59
CA ILE A 126 -9.96 -4.87 30.81
C ILE A 126 -9.25 -3.54 31.16
N PHE A 127 -8.63 -2.87 30.18
CA PHE A 127 -7.99 -1.57 30.36
C PHE A 127 -8.94 -0.50 30.91
N VAL A 128 -10.15 -0.39 30.34
CA VAL A 128 -11.15 0.59 30.79
C VAL A 128 -11.56 0.30 32.23
N ILE A 129 -11.89 -0.96 32.54
CA ILE A 129 -12.31 -1.39 33.88
C ILE A 129 -11.21 -1.06 34.91
N LEU A 130 -9.97 -1.50 34.64
CA LEU A 130 -8.83 -1.24 35.53
C LEU A 130 -8.56 0.26 35.72
N GLY A 131 -8.67 1.05 34.65
CA GLY A 131 -8.55 2.51 34.69
C GLY A 131 -9.60 3.18 35.57
N LEU A 132 -10.86 2.72 35.54
CA LEU A 132 -11.94 3.25 36.39
C LEU A 132 -11.70 2.98 37.89
N PHE A 133 -11.02 1.88 38.23
CA PHE A 133 -10.64 1.56 39.61
C PHE A 133 -9.31 2.20 40.05
N GLY A 134 -8.65 2.96 39.18
CA GLY A 134 -7.32 3.54 39.46
C GLY A 134 -6.19 2.52 39.52
N ILE A 135 -6.45 1.26 39.18
CA ILE A 135 -5.46 0.18 39.12
C ILE A 135 -4.88 0.17 37.70
N TYR A 136 -4.22 1.25 37.32
CA TYR A 136 -3.69 1.40 35.99
C TYR A 136 -2.38 0.62 35.85
N ASP A 137 -2.41 -0.48 35.08
CA ASP A 137 -1.19 -1.08 34.53
C ASP A 137 -1.06 -0.71 33.04
N PRO A 138 -0.33 0.38 32.72
CA PRO A 138 -0.07 0.79 31.34
C PRO A 138 0.58 -0.33 30.54
N ILE A 139 1.39 -1.17 31.16
CA ILE A 139 2.28 -2.10 30.48
C ILE A 139 1.46 -3.27 29.94
N VAL A 140 0.67 -3.93 30.79
CA VAL A 140 -0.12 -5.11 30.41
C VAL A 140 -1.15 -4.76 29.34
N SER A 141 -1.87 -3.67 29.53
CA SER A 141 -2.90 -3.21 28.60
C SER A 141 -2.33 -2.77 27.24
N PHE A 142 -1.17 -2.14 27.24
CA PHE A 142 -0.47 -1.71 26.04
C PHE A 142 -0.03 -2.90 25.18
N PHE A 143 0.52 -3.96 25.79
CA PHE A 143 0.93 -5.15 25.03
C PHE A 143 -0.25 -5.91 24.39
N ILE A 144 -1.40 -5.97 25.07
CA ILE A 144 -2.58 -6.68 24.55
C ILE A 144 -3.12 -6.00 23.28
N VAL A 145 -3.00 -4.68 23.14
CA VAL A 145 -3.46 -3.95 21.94
C VAL A 145 -2.35 -3.88 20.88
N ILE A 146 -1.10 -3.70 21.29
CA ILE A 146 0.02 -3.50 20.36
C ILE A 146 0.38 -4.75 19.59
N ILE A 147 0.35 -5.93 20.22
CA ILE A 147 0.68 -7.16 19.51
C ILE A 147 -0.28 -7.37 18.33
N PRO A 148 -1.62 -7.33 18.51
CA PRO A 148 -2.57 -7.34 17.40
C PRO A 148 -2.34 -6.24 16.37
N PHE A 149 -2.01 -5.02 16.80
CA PHE A 149 -1.72 -3.90 15.90
C PHE A 149 -0.49 -4.16 15.02
N ILE A 150 0.60 -4.69 15.59
CA ILE A 150 1.82 -5.06 14.86
C ILE A 150 1.50 -6.18 13.87
N ILE A 151 0.76 -7.21 14.29
CA ILE A 151 0.36 -8.32 13.42
C ILE A 151 -0.51 -7.82 12.26
N ALA A 152 -1.49 -6.96 12.54
CA ALA A 152 -2.33 -6.36 11.51
C ALA A 152 -1.50 -5.58 10.49
N THR A 153 -0.55 -4.78 10.97
CA THR A 153 0.38 -4.00 10.13
C THR A 153 1.30 -4.89 9.29
N ASP A 154 1.89 -5.92 9.88
CA ASP A 154 2.71 -6.94 9.19
C ASP A 154 1.97 -7.57 8.03
N LYS A 155 0.71 -7.94 8.26
CA LYS A 155 -0.14 -8.53 7.25
C LYS A 155 -0.36 -7.62 6.05
N ILE A 156 -0.46 -6.30 6.25
CA ILE A 156 -0.60 -5.32 5.16
C ILE A 156 0.64 -5.31 4.29
N ILE A 157 1.78 -5.03 4.91
CA ILE A 157 3.02 -4.80 4.18
C ILE A 157 3.42 -6.07 3.44
N ARG A 158 3.17 -7.25 4.02
CA ARG A 158 3.39 -8.54 3.34
C ARG A 158 2.51 -8.76 2.13
N ARG A 159 1.30 -8.20 2.07
CA ARG A 159 0.47 -8.28 0.85
C ARG A 159 1.12 -7.57 -0.32
N PHE A 160 1.72 -6.41 -0.06
CA PHE A 160 2.46 -5.65 -1.05
C PHE A 160 3.81 -6.28 -1.38
N ALA A 161 4.43 -7.01 -0.45
CA ALA A 161 5.76 -7.62 -0.64
C ALA A 161 5.85 -8.61 -1.81
N ASN A 162 4.72 -9.12 -2.32
CA ASN A 162 4.68 -10.00 -3.48
C ASN A 162 4.84 -9.25 -4.82
N LEU A 163 4.55 -7.94 -4.85
CA LEU A 163 4.73 -7.12 -6.05
C LEU A 163 6.21 -6.85 -6.29
N GLU A 164 6.67 -7.02 -7.52
CA GLU A 164 8.09 -6.94 -7.82
C GLU A 164 8.62 -5.50 -7.70
N VAL A 165 7.76 -4.52 -8.03
CA VAL A 165 8.03 -3.09 -7.81
C VAL A 165 8.31 -2.80 -6.33
N VAL A 166 7.57 -3.45 -5.43
CA VAL A 166 7.72 -3.27 -3.97
C VAL A 166 9.01 -3.90 -3.46
N LYS A 167 9.41 -5.07 -3.98
CA LYS A 167 10.66 -5.74 -3.57
C LYS A 167 11.90 -4.90 -3.87
N ARG A 168 11.91 -4.14 -4.97
CA ARG A 168 13.04 -3.28 -5.36
C ARG A 168 13.20 -2.06 -4.45
N VAL A 169 12.09 -1.51 -3.99
CA VAL A 169 12.05 -0.24 -3.25
C VAL A 169 12.03 -0.44 -1.72
N GLU A 170 11.61 -1.62 -1.27
CA GLU A 170 11.50 -2.01 0.14
C GLU A 170 10.76 -0.99 1.03
N PRO A 171 9.56 -0.50 0.64
CA PRO A 171 8.85 0.54 1.39
C PRO A 171 8.56 0.16 2.85
N GLY A 172 8.42 -1.15 3.12
CA GLY A 172 8.22 -1.69 4.46
C GLY A 172 9.32 -1.30 5.44
N ARG A 173 10.58 -1.27 5.02
CA ARG A 173 11.71 -0.91 5.89
C ARG A 173 11.56 0.52 6.42
N TRP A 174 11.24 1.47 5.54
CA TRP A 174 11.04 2.87 5.90
C TRP A 174 9.81 3.05 6.78
N PHE A 175 8.71 2.40 6.40
CA PHE A 175 7.45 2.47 7.14
C PHE A 175 7.58 1.91 8.57
N TYR A 176 8.16 0.71 8.75
CA TYR A 176 8.37 0.12 10.07
C TYR A 176 9.38 0.87 10.93
N THR A 177 10.45 1.39 10.32
CA THR A 177 11.40 2.25 11.05
C THR A 177 10.67 3.48 11.57
N GLY A 178 9.86 4.12 10.72
CA GLY A 178 9.07 5.27 11.11
C GLY A 178 8.07 4.97 12.22
N LEU A 179 7.29 3.89 12.06
CA LEU A 179 6.31 3.42 13.05
C LEU A 179 6.96 3.09 14.41
N THR A 180 8.14 2.46 14.38
CA THR A 180 8.90 2.13 15.60
C THR A 180 9.38 3.40 16.30
N LEU A 181 9.92 4.38 15.57
CA LEU A 181 10.35 5.66 16.15
C LEU A 181 9.19 6.43 16.77
N THR A 182 8.04 6.51 16.09
CA THR A 182 6.83 7.14 16.66
C THR A 182 6.32 6.38 17.87
N GLY A 183 6.36 5.04 17.85
CA GLY A 183 5.97 4.19 18.97
C GLY A 183 6.84 4.39 20.20
N ILE A 184 8.17 4.41 20.02
CA ILE A 184 9.15 4.66 21.09
C ILE A 184 8.95 6.05 21.71
N SER A 185 8.53 7.06 20.95
CA SER A 185 8.26 8.40 21.48
C SER A 185 7.24 8.39 22.64
N ASN A 186 6.29 7.45 22.64
CA ASN A 186 5.31 7.32 23.73
C ASN A 186 5.99 6.85 25.01
N ALA A 187 6.94 5.91 24.92
CA ALA A 187 7.74 5.47 26.06
C ALA A 187 8.65 6.59 26.58
N ILE A 188 9.25 7.38 25.69
CA ILE A 188 10.09 8.55 26.05
C ILE A 188 9.31 9.54 26.94
N SER A 189 8.01 9.68 26.71
CA SER A 189 7.14 10.58 27.49
C SER A 189 7.13 10.22 28.99
N SER A 190 7.23 8.93 29.32
CA SER A 190 7.25 8.47 30.72
C SER A 190 8.55 8.85 31.46
N PHE A 191 9.63 9.12 30.73
CA PHE A 191 10.92 9.52 31.32
C PHE A 191 11.05 11.02 31.57
N TRP A 192 10.10 11.83 31.08
CA TRP A 192 10.11 13.28 31.27
C TRP A 192 10.17 13.68 32.76
N MET A 193 9.40 13.02 33.62
CA MET A 193 9.41 13.30 35.06
C MET A 193 10.74 12.98 35.74
N LEU A 194 11.53 12.04 35.19
CA LEU A 194 12.79 11.60 35.78
C LEU A 194 13.99 12.42 35.29
N ILE A 195 14.00 12.80 34.00
CA ILE A 195 15.19 13.35 33.34
C ILE A 195 15.00 14.82 32.92
N GLY A 196 13.77 15.34 32.96
CA GLY A 196 13.46 16.74 32.68
C GLY A 196 12.94 17.00 31.26
N GLU A 197 12.63 18.26 30.98
CA GLU A 197 11.88 18.74 29.80
C GLU A 197 12.58 18.43 28.46
N TRP A 198 13.91 18.35 28.42
CA TRP A 198 14.69 17.96 27.24
C TRP A 198 14.24 16.62 26.61
N PHE A 199 13.73 15.68 27.41
CA PHE A 199 13.21 14.40 26.89
C PHE A 199 11.96 14.58 26.02
N LEU A 200 11.19 15.64 26.24
CA LEU A 200 10.04 15.97 25.40
C LEU A 200 10.46 16.51 24.03
N ILE A 201 11.58 17.22 23.95
CA ILE A 201 12.16 17.63 22.66
C ILE A 201 12.57 16.39 21.86
N ILE A 202 13.26 15.43 22.50
CA ILE A 202 13.63 14.15 21.87
C ILE A 202 12.38 13.37 21.42
N ARG A 203 11.34 13.35 22.24
CA ARG A 203 10.02 12.79 21.88
C ARG A 203 9.50 13.43 20.60
N TYR A 204 9.45 14.76 20.49
CA TYR A 204 8.91 15.39 19.28
C TYR A 204 9.79 15.15 18.05
N ILE A 205 11.12 15.17 18.19
CA ILE A 205 12.03 14.82 17.10
C ILE A 205 11.77 13.40 16.60
N THR A 206 11.60 12.43 17.51
CA THR A 206 11.29 11.04 17.12
C THR A 206 9.92 10.91 16.44
N VAL A 207 8.91 11.67 16.87
CA VAL A 207 7.61 11.76 16.18
C VAL A 207 7.76 12.34 14.78
N ILE A 208 8.49 13.45 14.63
CA ILE A 208 8.70 14.15 13.34
C ILE A 208 9.43 13.24 12.36
N VAL A 209 10.60 12.72 12.75
CA VAL A 209 11.41 11.84 11.89
C VAL A 209 10.63 10.56 11.58
N GLY A 210 10.00 9.95 12.59
CA GLY A 210 9.21 8.74 12.40
C GLY A 210 8.05 8.94 11.42
N SER A 211 7.30 10.04 11.56
CA SER A 211 6.19 10.37 10.67
C SER A 211 6.65 10.65 9.24
N LEU A 212 7.77 11.35 9.05
CA LEU A 212 8.33 11.60 7.72
C LEU A 212 8.80 10.31 7.04
N LEU A 213 9.42 9.39 7.78
CA LEU A 213 9.79 8.07 7.27
C LEU A 213 8.55 7.23 6.91
N MET A 214 7.49 7.30 7.72
CA MET A 214 6.20 6.67 7.39
C MET A 214 5.59 7.28 6.13
N VAL A 215 5.60 8.61 5.95
CA VAL A 215 5.14 9.26 4.72
C VAL A 215 5.93 8.77 3.52
N TYR A 216 7.26 8.72 3.64
CA TYR A 216 8.12 8.25 2.57
C TYR A 216 7.81 6.79 2.21
N GLY A 217 7.80 5.89 3.20
CA GLY A 217 7.45 4.49 2.98
C GLY A 217 6.03 4.30 2.40
N TRP A 218 5.05 5.08 2.86
CA TRP A 218 3.67 5.00 2.39
C TRP A 218 3.49 5.47 0.95
N ARG A 219 4.25 6.48 0.52
CA ARG A 219 4.24 6.95 -0.88
C ARG A 219 4.83 5.95 -1.86
N LEU A 220 5.77 5.16 -1.39
CA LEU A 220 6.42 4.11 -2.16
C LEU A 220 5.59 2.83 -2.23
N LEU A 221 4.59 2.67 -1.35
CA LEU A 221 3.61 1.59 -1.52
C LEU A 221 2.75 1.89 -2.74
N PRO A 222 2.48 0.89 -3.60
CA PRO A 222 1.53 1.03 -4.70
C PRO A 222 0.11 1.21 -4.17
N ASN A 223 -0.83 1.43 -5.08
CA ASN A 223 -2.23 1.58 -4.69
C ASN A 223 -2.86 0.23 -4.34
N LEU A 224 -3.83 0.20 -3.41
CA LEU A 224 -4.49 -1.05 -2.99
C LEU A 224 -5.16 -1.77 -4.19
N SER A 225 -5.59 -1.00 -5.19
CA SER A 225 -6.11 -1.51 -6.46
C SER A 225 -5.13 -2.38 -7.23
N GLU A 226 -3.82 -2.28 -6.95
CA GLU A 226 -2.78 -3.10 -7.57
C GLU A 226 -2.63 -4.47 -6.92
N LEU A 227 -3.07 -4.69 -5.67
CA LEU A 227 -3.01 -6.02 -5.05
C LEU A 227 -3.83 -7.07 -5.81
N GLY A 228 -4.89 -6.63 -6.49
CA GLY A 228 -5.74 -7.46 -7.35
C GLY A 228 -5.32 -7.48 -8.82
N TRP A 229 -4.07 -7.10 -9.15
CA TRP A 229 -3.61 -6.95 -10.54
C TRP A 229 -3.87 -8.20 -11.39
N MET A 230 -3.64 -9.41 -10.87
CA MET A 230 -3.84 -10.63 -11.63
C MET A 230 -5.28 -10.79 -12.14
N ARG A 231 -6.28 -10.36 -11.36
CA ARG A 231 -7.70 -10.49 -11.74
C ARG A 231 -8.12 -9.49 -12.83
N LYS A 232 -7.33 -8.45 -13.03
CA LYS A 232 -7.56 -7.40 -14.01
C LYS A 232 -6.92 -7.71 -15.37
N MET A 233 -6.06 -8.72 -15.46
CA MET A 233 -5.50 -9.14 -16.75
C MET A 233 -6.56 -9.91 -17.54
N GLU A 234 -6.65 -9.63 -18.83
CA GLU A 234 -7.64 -10.24 -19.70
C GLU A 234 -6.99 -11.15 -20.70
N GLN A 235 -6.13 -10.56 -21.53
CA GLN A 235 -5.52 -11.23 -22.67
C GLN A 235 -4.09 -10.73 -22.87
N LEU A 236 -3.23 -11.64 -23.31
CA LEU A 236 -1.91 -11.31 -23.83
C LEU A 236 -1.82 -11.76 -25.27
N PHE A 237 -1.36 -10.88 -26.14
CA PHE A 237 -1.03 -11.18 -27.52
C PHE A 237 0.47 -10.98 -27.74
N VAL A 238 1.08 -11.84 -28.53
CA VAL A 238 2.46 -11.66 -29.03
C VAL A 238 2.39 -11.64 -30.54
N ILE A 239 2.78 -10.52 -31.14
CA ILE A 239 2.68 -10.28 -32.57
C ILE A 239 4.09 -10.18 -33.14
N HIS A 240 4.33 -10.80 -34.29
CA HIS A 240 5.58 -10.66 -35.02
C HIS A 240 5.66 -9.29 -35.70
N SER A 241 6.68 -8.49 -35.38
CA SER A 241 6.76 -7.09 -35.80
C SER A 241 6.86 -6.90 -37.32
N MET A 242 7.46 -7.85 -38.05
CA MET A 242 7.62 -7.70 -39.50
C MET A 242 6.42 -8.21 -40.30
N SER A 243 5.79 -9.31 -39.87
CA SER A 243 4.68 -9.93 -40.62
C SER A 243 3.32 -9.59 -40.05
N SER A 244 3.26 -8.91 -38.90
CA SER A 244 2.04 -8.65 -38.13
C SER A 244 1.22 -9.91 -37.80
N SER A 245 1.89 -11.07 -37.79
CA SER A 245 1.23 -12.35 -37.50
C SER A 245 1.11 -12.55 -35.99
N LEU A 246 -0.06 -12.99 -35.53
CA LEU A 246 -0.25 -13.39 -34.15
C LEU A 246 0.51 -14.70 -33.88
N LEU A 247 1.53 -14.63 -33.04
CA LEU A 247 2.39 -15.77 -32.71
C LEU A 247 1.86 -16.55 -31.52
N PHE A 248 1.35 -15.83 -30.52
CA PHE A 248 0.90 -16.42 -29.27
C PHE A 248 -0.25 -15.59 -28.70
N ARG A 249 -1.23 -16.28 -28.12
CA ARG A 249 -2.37 -15.71 -27.41
C ARG A 249 -2.55 -16.45 -26.10
N TYR A 250 -2.76 -15.69 -25.03
CA TYR A 250 -3.13 -16.25 -23.74
C TYR A 250 -4.32 -15.49 -23.16
N ASP A 251 -5.37 -16.22 -22.78
CA ASP A 251 -6.54 -15.66 -22.09
C ASP A 251 -6.43 -15.95 -20.58
N PHE A 252 -6.28 -14.91 -19.77
CA PHE A 252 -6.18 -15.05 -18.30
C PHE A 252 -7.52 -15.40 -17.66
N LYS A 253 -8.64 -14.92 -18.26
CA LYS A 253 -10.00 -15.17 -17.78
C LYS A 253 -10.56 -16.39 -18.50
N THR A 254 -10.66 -17.51 -17.79
CA THR A 254 -10.82 -18.82 -18.46
C THR A 254 -12.24 -19.15 -18.96
N LYS A 255 -13.35 -18.46 -18.58
CA LYS A 255 -14.67 -19.13 -18.78
C LYS A 255 -16.05 -18.45 -18.62
N GLN A 256 -16.31 -17.15 -18.72
CA GLN A 256 -17.72 -16.69 -18.53
C GLN A 256 -18.37 -15.76 -19.55
N GLU A 257 -17.64 -15.19 -20.50
CA GLU A 257 -18.28 -14.51 -21.62
C GLU A 257 -17.57 -14.95 -22.89
N GLU A 258 -18.13 -15.97 -23.56
CA GLU A 258 -17.84 -16.27 -24.95
C GLU A 258 -18.33 -15.09 -25.81
N SER A 259 -17.67 -13.94 -25.69
CA SER A 259 -17.65 -13.00 -26.81
C SER A 259 -16.86 -13.72 -27.90
N ASN A 260 -17.54 -14.06 -28.98
CA ASN A 260 -17.01 -14.79 -30.12
C ASN A 260 -16.10 -13.84 -30.94
N PHE A 261 -15.10 -13.27 -30.30
CA PHE A 261 -14.14 -12.35 -30.89
C PHE A 261 -13.07 -13.17 -31.61
N ASP A 262 -12.99 -13.01 -32.93
CA ASP A 262 -11.95 -13.60 -33.75
C ASP A 262 -10.60 -12.97 -33.37
N SER A 263 -9.77 -13.70 -32.63
CA SER A 263 -8.49 -13.18 -32.13
C SER A 263 -7.48 -12.90 -33.22
N ASP A 264 -7.54 -13.63 -34.32
CA ASP A 264 -6.61 -13.43 -35.42
C ASP A 264 -6.92 -12.09 -36.09
N LEU A 265 -8.22 -11.75 -36.19
CA LEU A 265 -8.69 -10.44 -36.63
C LEU A 265 -8.30 -9.34 -35.64
N ALA A 266 -8.46 -9.57 -34.33
CA ALA A 266 -8.09 -8.58 -33.31
C ALA A 266 -6.59 -8.30 -33.28
N GLY A 267 -5.75 -9.35 -33.30
CA GLY A 267 -4.29 -9.21 -33.35
C GLY A 267 -3.83 -8.50 -34.62
N SER A 268 -4.37 -8.88 -35.77
CA SER A 268 -4.05 -8.22 -37.06
C SER A 268 -4.49 -6.76 -37.07
N ALA A 269 -5.67 -6.45 -36.51
CA ALA A 269 -6.16 -5.08 -36.38
C ALA A 269 -5.28 -4.24 -35.45
N MET A 270 -4.85 -4.79 -34.31
CA MET A 270 -3.96 -4.09 -33.38
C MET A 270 -2.56 -3.84 -33.95
N GLY A 271 -1.97 -4.82 -34.64
CA GLY A 271 -0.71 -4.63 -35.36
C GLY A 271 -0.83 -3.56 -36.46
N GLY A 272 -1.95 -3.58 -37.19
CA GLY A 272 -2.28 -2.53 -38.16
C GLY A 272 -2.40 -1.14 -37.53
N VAL A 273 -3.06 -1.03 -36.38
CA VAL A 273 -3.18 0.23 -35.63
C VAL A 273 -1.82 0.74 -35.15
N ASP A 274 -0.95 -0.11 -34.62
CA ASP A 274 0.39 0.29 -34.18
C ASP A 274 1.27 0.77 -35.34
N MET A 275 1.24 0.07 -36.49
CA MET A 275 1.96 0.50 -37.69
C MET A 275 1.43 1.83 -38.23
N LEU A 276 0.11 1.99 -38.32
CA LEU A 276 -0.51 3.23 -38.77
C LEU A 276 -0.16 4.40 -37.85
N LEU A 277 -0.21 4.19 -36.54
CA LEU A 277 0.12 5.23 -35.56
C LEU A 277 1.61 5.55 -35.59
N SER A 278 2.49 4.57 -35.77
CA SER A 278 3.93 4.79 -35.95
C SER A 278 4.24 5.59 -37.22
N GLU A 279 3.52 5.31 -38.31
CA GLU A 279 3.64 6.05 -39.57
C GLU A 279 3.12 7.49 -39.44
N ILE A 280 1.95 7.68 -38.80
CA ILE A 280 1.33 8.99 -38.58
C ILE A 280 2.16 9.89 -37.65
N LEU A 281 2.78 9.31 -36.62
CA LEU A 281 3.48 10.09 -35.61
C LEU A 281 4.88 10.55 -36.06
N GLU A 282 5.36 10.12 -37.24
CA GLU A 282 6.72 10.38 -37.78
C GLU A 282 7.86 10.13 -36.76
N ASN A 283 7.57 9.35 -35.72
CA ASN A 283 8.44 9.22 -34.57
C ASN A 283 8.96 7.79 -34.51
N LYS A 284 10.26 7.62 -34.22
CA LYS A 284 10.88 6.30 -33.99
C LYS A 284 10.41 5.65 -32.68
N GLY A 285 9.44 6.23 -32.00
CA GLY A 285 8.92 5.74 -30.73
C GLY A 285 7.74 4.81 -30.97
N HIS A 286 7.76 3.66 -30.32
CA HIS A 286 6.63 2.73 -30.31
C HIS A 286 5.54 3.18 -29.35
N ILE A 287 4.30 2.76 -29.60
CA ILE A 287 3.21 2.90 -28.64
C ILE A 287 3.59 2.16 -27.36
N LYS A 288 3.29 2.77 -26.21
CA LYS A 288 3.49 2.16 -24.90
C LYS A 288 2.17 1.77 -24.24
N GLU A 289 1.14 2.58 -24.45
CA GLU A 289 -0.15 2.42 -23.82
C GLU A 289 -1.25 3.02 -24.69
N ILE A 290 -2.35 2.30 -24.82
CA ILE A 290 -3.62 2.83 -25.34
C ILE A 290 -4.66 2.65 -24.24
N GLU A 291 -5.38 3.73 -23.92
CA GLU A 291 -6.47 3.73 -22.96
C GLU A 291 -7.80 3.88 -23.70
N HIS A 292 -8.73 2.96 -23.44
CA HIS A 292 -10.06 2.98 -24.02
C HIS A 292 -11.10 2.56 -22.97
N GLU A 293 -11.88 3.53 -22.50
CA GLU A 293 -12.84 3.34 -21.40
C GLU A 293 -12.16 2.70 -20.17
N ASP A 294 -12.65 1.55 -19.72
CA ASP A 294 -12.12 0.82 -18.57
C ASP A 294 -10.96 -0.14 -18.95
N LYS A 295 -10.62 -0.23 -20.24
CA LYS A 295 -9.55 -1.11 -20.75
C LYS A 295 -8.28 -0.33 -21.04
N LYS A 296 -7.16 -0.96 -20.75
CA LYS A 296 -5.82 -0.48 -21.10
C LYS A 296 -5.08 -1.55 -21.84
N LEU A 297 -4.40 -1.16 -22.91
CA LEU A 297 -3.53 -2.00 -23.71
C LEU A 297 -2.11 -1.53 -23.44
N PHE A 298 -1.31 -2.38 -22.82
CA PHE A 298 0.12 -2.14 -22.61
C PHE A 298 0.91 -2.81 -23.72
N PHE A 299 1.88 -2.08 -24.27
CA PHE A 299 2.73 -2.55 -25.36
C PHE A 299 4.16 -2.66 -24.86
N SER A 300 4.78 -3.81 -25.10
CA SER A 300 6.22 -4.01 -24.93
C SER A 300 6.80 -4.49 -26.25
N ASN A 301 7.78 -3.75 -26.76
CA ASN A 301 8.33 -3.94 -28.09
C ASN A 301 9.69 -4.60 -27.97
N GLY A 302 9.79 -5.82 -28.51
CA GLY A 302 11.03 -6.53 -28.73
C GLY A 302 11.70 -6.15 -30.05
N LYS A 303 12.64 -6.98 -30.48
CA LYS A 303 13.37 -6.81 -31.73
C LYS A 303 12.60 -7.36 -32.94
N TYR A 304 11.91 -8.48 -32.73
CA TYR A 304 11.14 -9.22 -33.71
C TYR A 304 9.68 -9.37 -33.29
N THR A 305 9.34 -9.10 -32.02
CA THR A 305 7.97 -9.18 -31.52
C THR A 305 7.48 -7.91 -30.84
N THR A 306 6.17 -7.85 -30.67
CA THR A 306 5.46 -6.87 -29.83
C THR A 306 4.46 -7.64 -28.99
N SER A 307 4.64 -7.58 -27.67
CA SER A 307 3.67 -8.10 -26.71
C SER A 307 2.66 -7.03 -26.33
N ILE A 308 1.38 -7.40 -26.36
CA ILE A 308 0.26 -6.54 -26.01
C ILE A 308 -0.52 -7.20 -24.87
N LEU A 309 -0.55 -6.55 -23.70
CA LEU A 309 -1.34 -6.99 -22.56
C LEU A 309 -2.59 -6.12 -22.42
N ILE A 310 -3.76 -6.74 -22.47
CA ILE A 310 -5.05 -6.11 -22.24
C ILE A 310 -5.44 -6.29 -20.77
N THR A 311 -5.74 -5.18 -20.11
CA THR A 311 -6.13 -5.18 -18.69
C THR A 311 -7.31 -4.24 -18.41
N GLU A 312 -7.96 -4.48 -17.27
CA GLU A 312 -8.93 -3.57 -16.65
C GLU A 312 -8.22 -2.60 -15.69
N GLY A 313 -8.12 -1.33 -16.10
CA GLY A 313 -7.41 -0.30 -15.35
C GLY A 313 -5.88 -0.38 -15.39
N HIS A 314 -5.23 0.44 -14.57
CA HIS A 314 -3.77 0.67 -14.60
C HIS A 314 -3.06 0.01 -13.41
N SER A 315 -1.83 -0.48 -13.64
CA SER A 315 -0.90 -0.98 -12.62
C SER A 315 0.52 -0.93 -13.16
N ASP A 316 1.47 -0.39 -12.41
CA ASP A 316 2.89 -0.39 -12.79
C ASP A 316 3.45 -1.83 -12.87
N GLU A 317 2.88 -2.75 -12.10
CA GLU A 317 3.22 -4.17 -12.13
C GLU A 317 2.93 -4.79 -13.53
N PHE A 318 1.88 -4.37 -14.24
CA PHE A 318 1.57 -4.91 -15.57
C PHE A 318 2.69 -4.63 -16.56
N ARG A 319 3.15 -3.39 -16.62
CA ARG A 319 4.23 -2.98 -17.51
C ARG A 319 5.52 -3.73 -17.19
N TYR A 320 5.85 -3.80 -15.90
CA TYR A 320 7.02 -4.55 -15.46
C TYR A 320 6.98 -6.02 -15.89
N ARG A 321 5.86 -6.71 -15.65
CA ARG A 321 5.69 -8.13 -16.03
C ARG A 321 5.71 -8.32 -17.54
N LEU A 322 5.06 -7.43 -18.29
CA LEU A 322 5.04 -7.48 -19.75
C LEU A 322 6.44 -7.28 -20.34
N ASP A 323 7.21 -6.32 -19.84
CA ASP A 323 8.59 -6.07 -20.29
C ASP A 323 9.50 -7.27 -19.99
N MET A 324 9.36 -7.88 -18.80
CA MET A 324 10.12 -9.08 -18.45
C MET A 324 9.70 -10.28 -19.29
N PHE A 325 8.41 -10.44 -19.56
CA PHE A 325 7.89 -11.49 -20.44
C PHE A 325 8.45 -11.33 -21.85
N GLU A 326 8.32 -10.14 -22.46
CA GLU A 326 8.78 -9.86 -23.83
C GLU A 326 10.29 -10.13 -23.97
N LEU A 327 11.08 -9.66 -23.01
CA LEU A 327 12.52 -9.89 -23.01
C LEU A 327 12.88 -11.38 -22.96
N ASN A 328 12.15 -12.19 -22.18
CA ASN A 328 12.41 -13.63 -22.08
C ASN A 328 11.84 -14.40 -23.28
N PHE A 329 10.71 -13.97 -23.83
CA PHE A 329 10.15 -14.52 -25.07
C PHE A 329 11.13 -14.33 -26.24
N GLU A 330 11.66 -13.12 -26.42
CA GLU A 330 12.67 -12.81 -27.43
C GLU A 330 13.97 -13.58 -27.21
N LYS A 331 14.39 -13.76 -25.96
CA LYS A 331 15.57 -14.55 -25.64
C LYS A 331 15.39 -16.03 -25.99
N GLU A 332 14.19 -16.58 -25.77
CA GLU A 332 13.88 -18.00 -26.01
C GLU A 332 13.70 -18.29 -27.51
N PHE A 333 12.96 -17.44 -28.23
CA PHE A 333 12.54 -17.70 -29.62
C PHE A 333 13.25 -16.82 -30.68
N GLY A 334 13.92 -15.75 -30.28
CA GLY A 334 14.43 -14.67 -31.15
C GLY A 334 15.37 -15.13 -32.27
N GLU A 335 16.49 -15.77 -31.91
CA GLU A 335 17.55 -16.04 -32.89
C GLU A 335 17.22 -17.19 -33.85
N LYS A 336 16.38 -18.15 -33.44
CA LYS A 336 16.09 -19.36 -34.23
C LYS A 336 14.77 -19.28 -34.99
N GLN A 337 13.67 -18.92 -34.30
CA GLN A 337 12.34 -18.94 -34.90
C GLN A 337 11.92 -17.55 -35.41
N LEU A 338 12.08 -16.49 -34.60
CA LEU A 338 11.54 -15.17 -34.95
C LEU A 338 12.32 -14.51 -36.11
N LYS A 339 13.65 -14.53 -36.06
CA LYS A 339 14.50 -13.94 -37.11
C LYS A 339 14.27 -14.52 -38.51
N LYS A 340 13.87 -15.79 -38.60
CA LYS A 340 13.58 -16.51 -39.84
C LYS A 340 12.17 -17.08 -39.81
N PHE A 341 11.21 -16.26 -39.37
CA PHE A 341 9.84 -16.70 -39.18
C PHE A 341 9.25 -17.26 -40.48
N SER A 342 8.92 -18.55 -40.47
CA SER A 342 8.39 -19.30 -41.61
C SER A 342 6.87 -19.20 -41.77
N GLY A 343 6.18 -18.54 -40.82
CA GLY A 343 4.73 -18.60 -40.68
C GLY A 343 4.24 -19.69 -39.72
N GLU A 344 5.11 -20.60 -39.26
CA GLU A 344 4.73 -21.68 -38.35
C GLU A 344 4.64 -21.18 -36.89
N ILE A 345 3.43 -21.16 -36.32
CA ILE A 345 3.18 -20.64 -34.97
C ILE A 345 3.27 -21.69 -33.86
N THR A 346 3.24 -22.98 -34.19
CA THR A 346 3.14 -24.10 -33.23
C THR A 346 4.25 -24.10 -32.17
N SER A 347 5.43 -23.62 -32.55
CA SER A 347 6.60 -23.57 -31.65
C SER A 347 6.45 -22.60 -30.48
N PHE A 348 5.61 -21.56 -30.61
CA PHE A 348 5.42 -20.54 -29.58
C PHE A 348 4.46 -20.98 -28.47
N ASN A 349 3.75 -22.11 -28.62
CA ASN A 349 2.91 -22.67 -27.55
C ASN A 349 3.73 -23.01 -26.28
N GLN A 350 5.05 -23.16 -26.40
CA GLN A 350 5.94 -23.36 -25.25
C GLN A 350 6.01 -22.13 -24.32
N ALA A 351 5.58 -20.95 -24.79
CA ALA A 351 5.52 -19.72 -24.00
C ALA A 351 4.56 -19.80 -22.80
N ASP A 352 3.69 -20.83 -22.70
CA ASP A 352 2.92 -21.12 -21.50
C ASP A 352 3.79 -21.22 -20.23
N GLY A 353 5.04 -21.70 -20.35
CA GLY A 353 6.00 -21.71 -19.26
C GLY A 353 6.33 -20.30 -18.76
N LEU A 354 6.58 -19.37 -19.68
CA LEU A 354 6.85 -17.97 -19.39
C LEU A 354 5.62 -17.28 -18.79
N ILE A 355 4.41 -17.64 -19.23
CA ILE A 355 3.18 -17.12 -18.62
C ILE A 355 3.10 -17.49 -17.15
N ARG A 356 3.39 -18.75 -16.82
CA ARG A 356 3.40 -19.19 -15.42
C ARG A 356 4.48 -18.48 -14.62
N GLU A 357 5.66 -18.29 -15.20
CA GLU A 357 6.77 -17.62 -14.50
C GLU A 357 6.48 -16.15 -14.19
N PHE A 358 5.95 -15.39 -15.16
CA PHE A 358 5.81 -13.95 -15.03
C PHE A 358 4.43 -13.52 -14.54
N PHE A 359 3.37 -14.26 -14.86
CA PHE A 359 1.99 -13.83 -14.60
C PHE A 359 1.21 -14.72 -13.63
N SER A 360 1.77 -15.85 -13.16
CA SER A 360 1.15 -16.69 -12.13
C SER A 360 1.91 -16.65 -10.81
N HIS A 361 1.18 -16.81 -9.69
CA HIS A 361 1.73 -16.81 -8.33
C HIS A 361 1.80 -18.21 -7.73
#